data_AF-A0AAW3AY89-F1
#
_entry.id   AF-A0AAW3AY89-F1
#
_cell.length_a   1.000
_cell.length_b   1.000
_cell.length_c   1.000
_cell.angle_alpha   90.00
_cell.angle_beta   90.00
_cell.angle_gamma   90.00
#
_symmetry.space_group_name_H-M   'P 1'
#
loop_
_entity.id
_entity.type
_entity.pdbx_description
1 polymer ?
#
loop_
_entity_poly.entity_id
_entity_poly.type
_entity_poly.pdbx_seq_one_letter_code
_entity_poly.pdbx_strand_id
1 'polypeptide(L)'
;MQAVLSQIHKANMKALILSRMNVTMVVLDGIAMLMLIIAWAVTVKKEQGGVMARYAASIIGFILLAITMTLSILVQRLQPRLSLLYAHQMMAVLTLILSSISMGMNDVVVDLCNRGKQVEKTQCGSHIVETIAEVIVALTMVFDYGSSQQRIVTFIDKGILDGIKGRSNAGGMTQLP
;
A
#
# COMPACT_ATOMS: atom_id res chain seq x y z
N MET A 1 30.87 20.64 12.39
CA MET A 1 30.87 19.16 12.43
C MET A 1 29.65 18.59 13.19
N GLN A 2 29.27 19.14 14.36
CA GLN A 2 28.06 18.73 15.11
C GLN A 2 26.73 18.88 14.33
N ALA A 3 26.55 19.95 13.55
CA ALA A 3 25.33 20.17 12.77
C ALA A 3 25.10 19.07 11.71
N VAL A 4 26.17 18.62 11.04
CA VAL A 4 26.15 17.55 10.03
C VAL A 4 25.84 16.20 10.67
N LEU A 5 26.46 15.89 11.81
CA LEU A 5 26.14 14.68 12.60
C LEU A 5 24.67 14.64 13.03
N SER A 6 24.09 15.78 13.43
CA SER A 6 22.66 15.85 13.79
C SER A 6 21.73 15.59 12.60
N GLN A 7 22.09 16.08 11.40
CA GLN A 7 21.32 15.86 10.18
C GLN A 7 21.39 14.40 9.72
N ILE A 8 22.57 13.77 9.81
CA ILE A 8 22.74 12.34 9.51
C ILE A 8 21.92 11.49 10.48
N HIS A 9 21.97 11.79 11.79
CA HIS A 9 21.19 11.07 12.78
C HIS A 9 19.68 11.21 12.54
N LYS A 10 19.20 12.42 12.23
CA LYS A 10 17.79 12.68 11.89
C LYS A 10 17.35 11.94 10.62
N ALA A 11 18.19 11.90 9.59
CA ALA A 11 17.92 11.17 8.35
C ALA A 11 17.85 9.64 8.59
N ASN A 12 18.78 9.09 9.38
CA ASN A 12 18.78 7.67 9.75
C ASN A 12 17.57 7.29 10.60
N MET A 13 17.18 8.14 11.55
CA MET A 13 15.97 7.93 12.36
C MET A 13 14.71 7.93 11.48
N LYS A 14 14.59 8.88 10.55
CA LYS A 14 13.47 8.94 9.61
C LYS A 14 13.41 7.69 8.72
N ALA A 15 14.54 7.23 8.21
CA ALA A 15 14.62 6.02 7.39
C ALA A 15 14.21 4.76 8.19
N LEU A 16 14.64 4.67 9.45
CA LEU A 16 14.26 3.56 10.34
C LEU A 16 12.76 3.55 10.64
N ILE A 17 12.18 4.72 10.94
CA ILE A 17 10.73 4.86 11.15
C ILE A 17 9.97 4.44 9.89
N LEU A 18 10.34 4.96 8.72
CA LEU A 18 9.71 4.59 7.44
C LEU A 18 9.84 3.09 7.13
N SER A 19 10.94 2.45 7.53
CA SER A 19 11.09 1.01 7.39
C SER A 19 10.19 0.23 8.34
N ARG A 20 10.03 0.68 9.58
CA ARG A 20 9.15 0.02 10.56
C ARG A 20 7.69 0.15 10.17
N MET A 21 7.28 1.33 9.71
CA MET A 21 5.92 1.57 9.25
C MET A 21 5.57 0.73 8.02
N ASN A 22 6.50 0.56 7.06
CA ASN A 22 6.31 -0.33 5.91
C ASN A 22 6.03 -1.78 6.34
N VAL A 23 6.73 -2.30 7.35
CA VAL A 23 6.46 -3.64 7.88
C VAL A 23 5.06 -3.72 8.48
N THR A 24 4.67 -2.71 9.26
CA THR A 24 3.33 -2.65 9.85
C THR A 24 2.24 -2.64 8.79
N MET A 25 2.41 -1.86 7.71
CA MET A 25 1.44 -1.82 6.60
C MET A 25 1.30 -3.18 5.91
N VAL A 26 2.42 -3.84 5.59
CA VAL A 26 2.39 -5.19 4.98
C VAL A 26 1.66 -6.19 5.87
N VAL A 27 1.81 -6.09 7.20
CA VAL A 27 1.06 -6.97 8.13
C VAL A 27 -0.44 -6.66 8.08
N LEU A 28 -0.83 -5.39 8.07
CA LEU A 28 -2.24 -4.98 7.96
C LEU A 28 -2.86 -5.42 6.63
N ASP A 29 -2.14 -5.28 5.52
CA ASP A 29 -2.56 -5.77 4.21
C ASP A 29 -2.74 -7.29 4.20
N GLY A 30 -1.84 -8.02 4.88
CA GLY A 30 -1.97 -9.46 5.07
C GLY A 30 -3.25 -9.85 5.82
N ILE A 31 -3.60 -9.11 6.88
CA ILE A 31 -4.85 -9.31 7.62
C ILE A 31 -6.06 -8.98 6.72
N ALA A 32 -6.02 -7.87 5.99
CA ALA A 32 -7.09 -7.47 5.09
C ALA A 32 -7.32 -8.50 3.97
N MET A 33 -6.26 -9.04 3.39
CA MET A 33 -6.36 -10.13 2.41
C MET A 33 -7.07 -11.37 2.99
N LEU A 34 -6.73 -11.78 4.21
CA LEU A 34 -7.40 -12.92 4.85
C LEU A 34 -8.89 -12.63 5.08
N MET A 35 -9.24 -11.41 5.50
CA MET A 35 -10.64 -11.00 5.66
C MET A 35 -11.40 -11.07 4.33
N LEU A 36 -10.82 -10.57 3.23
CA LEU A 36 -11.42 -10.63 1.89
C LEU A 36 -11.65 -12.08 1.44
N ILE A 37 -10.66 -12.96 1.62
CA ILE A 37 -10.80 -14.38 1.26
C ILE A 37 -11.94 -15.05 2.02
N ILE A 38 -12.02 -14.82 3.35
CA ILE A 38 -13.06 -15.42 4.20
C ILE A 38 -14.43 -14.86 3.82
N ALA A 39 -14.55 -13.55 3.64
CA ALA A 39 -15.80 -12.91 3.23
C ALA A 39 -16.30 -13.49 1.89
N TRP A 40 -15.45 -13.52 0.87
CA TRP A 40 -15.83 -14.08 -0.43
C TRP A 40 -16.20 -15.56 -0.37
N ALA A 41 -15.49 -16.37 0.43
CA ALA A 41 -15.84 -17.78 0.60
C ALA A 41 -17.27 -17.94 1.19
N VAL A 42 -17.65 -17.09 2.15
CA VAL A 42 -19.00 -17.08 2.72
C VAL A 42 -20.03 -16.59 1.70
N THR A 43 -19.73 -15.51 0.98
CA THR A 43 -20.63 -14.91 -0.01
C THR A 43 -20.88 -15.89 -1.16
N VAL A 44 -19.85 -16.53 -1.72
CA VAL A 44 -19.99 -17.53 -2.80
C VAL A 44 -20.85 -18.71 -2.35
N LYS A 45 -20.63 -19.21 -1.12
CA LYS A 45 -21.39 -20.36 -0.59
C LYS A 45 -22.89 -20.05 -0.45
N LYS A 46 -23.25 -18.83 -0.06
CA LYS A 46 -24.64 -18.49 0.29
C LYS A 46 -25.40 -17.74 -0.81
N GLU A 47 -24.72 -16.96 -1.65
CA GLU A 47 -25.34 -16.15 -2.71
C GLU A 47 -25.27 -16.78 -4.11
N GLN A 48 -24.67 -17.97 -4.24
CA GLN A 48 -24.62 -18.78 -5.47
C GLN A 48 -24.11 -18.03 -6.72
N GLY A 49 -23.31 -16.98 -6.52
CA GLY A 49 -22.66 -16.24 -7.62
C GLY A 49 -23.54 -15.19 -8.31
N GLY A 50 -24.67 -14.76 -7.74
CA GLY A 50 -25.56 -13.74 -8.33
C GLY A 50 -24.96 -12.34 -8.53
N VAL A 51 -23.68 -12.12 -8.17
CA VAL A 51 -23.04 -10.79 -8.12
C VAL A 51 -21.71 -10.76 -8.91
N MET A 52 -21.66 -11.42 -10.07
CA MET A 52 -20.42 -11.62 -10.85
C MET A 52 -19.67 -10.34 -11.25
N ALA A 53 -20.35 -9.23 -11.53
CA ALA A 53 -19.70 -7.99 -11.98
C ALA A 53 -18.88 -7.30 -10.88
N ARG A 54 -19.27 -7.43 -9.60
CA ARG A 54 -18.52 -6.86 -8.47
C ARG A 54 -17.23 -7.61 -8.20
N TYR A 55 -17.26 -8.94 -8.30
CA TYR A 55 -16.08 -9.76 -8.10
C TYR A 55 -14.94 -9.40 -9.05
N ALA A 56 -15.21 -8.91 -10.27
CA ALA A 56 -14.14 -8.55 -11.19
C ALA A 56 -13.25 -7.42 -10.62
N ALA A 57 -13.83 -6.32 -10.14
CA ALA A 57 -13.06 -5.21 -9.58
C ALA A 57 -12.34 -5.63 -8.29
N SER A 58 -13.03 -6.39 -7.43
CA SER A 58 -12.48 -6.87 -6.15
C SER A 58 -11.34 -7.88 -6.35
N ILE A 59 -11.45 -8.80 -7.32
CA ILE A 59 -10.39 -9.76 -7.69
C ILE A 59 -9.19 -9.02 -8.27
N ILE A 60 -9.39 -8.09 -9.20
CA ILE A 60 -8.27 -7.32 -9.77
C ILE A 60 -7.61 -6.50 -8.65
N GLY A 61 -8.39 -5.84 -7.80
CA GLY A 61 -7.87 -5.13 -6.62
C GLY A 61 -7.04 -6.02 -5.70
N PHE A 62 -7.49 -7.25 -5.43
CA PHE A 62 -6.75 -8.23 -4.62
C PHE A 62 -5.43 -8.66 -5.26
N ILE A 63 -5.40 -8.88 -6.58
CA ILE A 63 -4.16 -9.18 -7.30
C ILE A 63 -3.19 -8.00 -7.20
N LEU A 64 -3.68 -6.77 -7.41
CA LEU A 64 -2.84 -5.58 -7.27
C LEU A 64 -2.32 -5.40 -5.84
N LEU A 65 -3.13 -5.70 -4.82
CA LEU A 65 -2.72 -5.68 -3.41
C LEU A 65 -1.57 -6.67 -3.16
N ALA A 66 -1.70 -7.91 -3.63
CA ALA A 66 -0.66 -8.92 -3.48
C ALA A 66 0.66 -8.51 -4.17
N ILE A 67 0.57 -7.90 -5.37
CA ILE A 67 1.75 -7.36 -6.06
C ILE A 67 2.34 -6.18 -5.28
N THR A 68 1.50 -5.28 -4.76
CA THR A 68 1.95 -4.12 -3.97
C THR A 68 2.69 -4.58 -2.73
N MET A 69 2.14 -5.51 -1.95
CA MET A 69 2.82 -6.10 -0.78
C MET A 69 4.18 -6.72 -1.13
N THR A 70 4.25 -7.42 -2.26
CA THR A 70 5.51 -8.00 -2.75
C THR A 70 6.53 -6.90 -3.05
N LEU A 71 6.11 -5.82 -3.72
CA LEU A 71 6.95 -4.66 -3.97
C LEU A 71 7.37 -3.97 -2.66
N SER A 72 6.50 -3.87 -1.65
CA SER A 72 6.82 -3.28 -0.34
C SER A 72 7.95 -4.04 0.36
N ILE A 73 7.94 -5.38 0.26
CA ILE A 73 9.00 -6.24 0.77
C ILE A 73 10.30 -6.04 -0.03
N LEU A 74 10.22 -5.97 -1.36
CA LEU A 74 11.39 -5.73 -2.22
C LEU A 74 12.03 -4.36 -1.96
N VAL A 75 11.22 -3.31 -1.79
CA VAL A 75 11.67 -1.94 -1.44
C VAL A 75 12.37 -1.90 -0.08
N GLN A 76 12.07 -2.84 0.83
CA GLN A 76 12.75 -2.97 2.11
C GLN A 76 14.03 -3.80 2.04
N ARG A 77 14.06 -4.85 1.22
CA ARG A 77 15.18 -5.81 1.15
C ARG A 77 16.28 -5.42 0.18
N LEU A 78 15.92 -4.76 -0.92
CA LEU A 78 16.86 -4.39 -1.97
C LEU A 78 17.43 -2.99 -1.74
N GLN A 79 18.61 -2.73 -2.32
CA GLN A 79 19.14 -1.38 -2.42
C GLN A 79 18.13 -0.45 -3.10
N PRO A 80 18.06 0.83 -2.68
CA PRO A 80 17.09 1.76 -3.22
C PRO A 80 17.31 1.95 -4.72
N ARG A 81 16.37 1.44 -5.52
CA ARG A 81 16.33 1.64 -6.97
C ARG A 81 15.14 2.53 -7.30
N LEU A 82 15.40 3.63 -8.01
CA LEU A 82 14.37 4.60 -8.35
C LEU A 82 13.20 3.97 -9.12
N SER A 83 13.49 3.07 -10.06
CA SER A 83 12.48 2.32 -10.82
C SER A 83 11.56 1.47 -9.93
N LEU A 84 12.11 0.84 -8.90
CA LEU A 84 11.34 0.02 -7.95
C LEU A 84 10.42 0.91 -7.09
N LEU A 85 10.89 2.08 -6.66
CA LEU A 85 10.09 3.03 -5.88
C LEU A 85 8.90 3.58 -6.69
N TYR A 86 9.12 3.92 -7.97
CA TYR A 86 8.03 4.34 -8.87
C TYR A 86 7.06 3.20 -9.17
N ALA A 87 7.55 1.98 -9.40
CA ALA A 87 6.68 0.82 -9.59
C ALA A 87 5.79 0.59 -8.35
N HIS A 88 6.37 0.62 -7.15
CA HIS A 88 5.63 0.51 -5.90
C HIS A 88 4.57 1.60 -5.77
N GLN A 89 4.92 2.86 -6.05
CA GLN A 89 4.00 3.98 -5.96
C GLN A 89 2.84 3.88 -6.96
N MET A 90 3.12 3.51 -8.22
CA MET A 90 2.08 3.31 -9.23
C MET A 90 1.13 2.18 -8.84
N MET A 91 1.67 1.08 -8.33
CA MET A 91 0.87 -0.06 -7.87
C MET A 91 0.01 0.28 -6.65
N ALA A 92 0.54 1.05 -5.69
CA ALA A 92 -0.24 1.54 -4.56
C ALA A 92 -1.42 2.42 -4.99
N VAL A 93 -1.21 3.33 -5.96
CA VAL A 93 -2.28 4.18 -6.50
C VAL A 93 -3.33 3.36 -7.24
N LEU A 94 -2.92 2.41 -8.10
CA LEU A 94 -3.86 1.56 -8.82
C LEU A 94 -4.68 0.68 -7.86
N THR A 95 -4.03 0.11 -6.84
CA THR A 95 -4.67 -0.68 -5.79
C THR A 95 -5.68 0.18 -5.02
N LEU A 96 -5.31 1.42 -4.66
CA LEU A 96 -6.19 2.36 -3.98
C LEU A 96 -7.45 2.68 -4.80
N ILE A 97 -7.29 2.95 -6.10
CA ILE A 97 -8.41 3.26 -7.00
C ILE A 97 -9.37 2.08 -7.09
N LEU A 98 -8.86 0.87 -7.38
CA LEU A 98 -9.73 -0.30 -7.50
C LEU A 98 -10.37 -0.69 -6.17
N SER A 99 -9.64 -0.60 -5.06
CA SER A 99 -10.20 -0.87 -3.73
C SER A 99 -11.28 0.14 -3.38
N SER A 100 -11.12 1.41 -3.74
CA SER A 100 -12.14 2.45 -3.52
C SER A 100 -13.41 2.21 -4.36
N ILE A 101 -13.24 1.76 -5.62
CA ILE A 101 -14.37 1.39 -6.47
C ILE A 101 -15.10 0.17 -5.90
N SER A 102 -14.34 -0.87 -5.50
CA SER A 102 -14.87 -2.08 -4.88
C SER A 102 -15.64 -1.76 -3.60
N MET A 103 -15.05 -0.92 -2.73
CA MET A 103 -15.67 -0.40 -1.52
C MET A 103 -16.95 0.37 -1.78
N GLY A 104 -16.94 1.31 -2.73
CA GLY A 104 -18.13 2.08 -3.10
C GLY A 104 -19.25 1.20 -3.64
N MET A 105 -18.91 0.16 -4.41
CA MET A 105 -19.89 -0.83 -4.79
C MET A 105 -20.42 -1.56 -3.56
N ASN A 106 -19.55 -2.09 -2.69
CA ASN A 106 -19.90 -2.90 -1.53
C ASN A 106 -20.78 -2.14 -0.51
N ASP A 107 -20.47 -0.86 -0.27
CA ASP A 107 -21.23 0.04 0.61
C ASP A 107 -22.71 0.13 0.24
N VAL A 108 -23.05 0.11 -1.05
CA VAL A 108 -24.46 0.07 -1.50
C VAL A 108 -25.20 -1.16 -0.96
N VAL A 109 -24.54 -2.33 -0.86
CA VAL A 109 -25.18 -3.51 -0.25
C VAL A 109 -25.26 -3.39 1.26
N VAL A 110 -24.23 -2.83 1.90
CA VAL A 110 -24.26 -2.59 3.34
C VAL A 110 -25.42 -1.63 3.70
N ASP A 111 -25.65 -0.57 2.91
CA ASP A 111 -26.79 0.34 3.09
C ASP A 111 -28.14 -0.39 2.89
N LEU A 112 -28.27 -1.21 1.85
CA LEU A 112 -29.49 -2.02 1.64
C LEU A 112 -29.76 -2.97 2.80
N CYS A 113 -28.71 -3.60 3.33
CA CYS A 113 -28.76 -4.46 4.51
C CYS A 113 -29.18 -3.69 5.77
N ASN A 114 -28.63 -2.50 6.00
CA ASN A 114 -28.98 -1.66 7.14
C ASN A 114 -30.44 -1.18 7.08
N ARG A 115 -30.96 -0.98 5.87
CA ARG A 115 -32.36 -0.57 5.65
C ARG A 115 -33.35 -1.74 5.64
N GLY A 116 -32.89 -2.98 5.80
CA GLY A 116 -33.75 -4.17 5.72
C GLY A 116 -34.32 -4.43 4.32
N LYS A 117 -33.68 -3.88 3.27
CA LYS A 117 -34.11 -3.95 1.86
C LYS A 117 -33.23 -4.89 1.03
N GLN A 118 -32.41 -5.70 1.68
CA GLN A 118 -31.56 -6.68 1.01
C GLN A 118 -32.38 -7.80 0.35
N VAL A 119 -31.79 -8.43 -0.67
CA VAL A 119 -32.36 -9.64 -1.28
C VAL A 119 -32.25 -10.79 -0.27
N GLU A 120 -33.24 -11.70 -0.27
CA GLU A 120 -33.44 -12.75 0.75
C GLU A 120 -32.23 -13.68 0.97
N LYS A 121 -31.30 -13.76 0.02
CA LYS A 121 -30.08 -14.58 0.09
C LYS A 121 -28.81 -13.80 0.47
N THR A 122 -28.86 -12.47 0.54
CA THR A 122 -27.68 -11.62 0.76
C THR A 122 -27.09 -11.82 2.16
N GLN A 123 -25.77 -11.99 2.23
CA GLN A 123 -25.02 -12.13 3.47
C GLN A 123 -24.43 -10.82 3.93
N CYS A 124 -25.26 -10.01 4.58
CA CYS A 124 -24.91 -8.68 5.07
C CYS A 124 -23.62 -8.64 5.91
N GLY A 125 -23.42 -9.61 6.82
CA GLY A 125 -22.21 -9.66 7.64
C GLY A 125 -20.92 -9.84 6.83
N SER A 126 -20.99 -10.60 5.73
CA SER A 126 -19.85 -10.80 4.83
C SER A 126 -19.47 -9.51 4.13
N HIS A 127 -20.46 -8.78 3.62
CA HIS A 127 -20.27 -7.49 2.96
C HIS A 127 -19.71 -6.43 3.91
N ILE A 128 -20.14 -6.40 5.17
CA ILE A 128 -19.56 -5.50 6.19
C ILE A 128 -18.07 -5.82 6.42
N VAL A 129 -17.72 -7.11 6.56
CA VAL A 129 -16.32 -7.53 6.74
C VAL A 129 -15.47 -7.15 5.52
N GLU A 130 -16.00 -7.33 4.32
CA GLU A 130 -15.36 -6.92 3.07
C GLU A 130 -15.14 -5.40 3.04
N THR A 131 -16.14 -4.58 3.41
CA THR A 131 -16.00 -3.11 3.45
C THR A 131 -14.93 -2.69 4.45
N ILE A 132 -14.88 -3.32 5.64
CA ILE A 132 -13.84 -3.04 6.63
C ILE A 132 -12.45 -3.38 6.09
N ALA A 133 -12.30 -4.52 5.41
CA ALA A 133 -11.04 -4.91 4.79
C ALA A 133 -10.60 -3.91 3.72
N GLU A 134 -11.53 -3.45 2.87
CA GLU A 134 -11.26 -2.45 1.83
C GLU A 134 -10.86 -1.10 2.41
N VAL A 135 -11.46 -0.68 3.54
CA VAL A 135 -11.04 0.53 4.27
C VAL A 135 -9.60 0.40 4.78
N ILE A 136 -9.24 -0.76 5.35
CA ILE A 136 -7.86 -1.01 5.80
C ILE A 136 -6.90 -0.87 4.62
N VAL A 137 -7.20 -1.54 3.49
CA VAL A 137 -6.39 -1.47 2.27
C VAL A 137 -6.29 -0.03 1.75
N ALA A 138 -7.38 0.74 1.74
CA ALA A 138 -7.32 2.13 1.29
C ALA A 138 -6.38 2.98 2.16
N LEU A 139 -6.44 2.81 3.49
CA LEU A 139 -5.58 3.53 4.42
C LEU A 139 -4.11 3.12 4.30
N THR A 140 -3.82 1.82 4.15
CA THR A 140 -2.45 1.33 3.96
C THR A 140 -1.87 1.81 2.63
N MET A 141 -2.64 1.79 1.53
CA MET A 141 -2.18 2.29 0.23
C MET A 141 -1.88 3.79 0.22
N VAL A 142 -2.65 4.60 0.95
CA VAL A 142 -2.35 6.04 1.14
C VAL A 142 -1.02 6.20 1.89
N PHE A 143 -0.80 5.40 2.93
CA PHE A 143 0.46 5.42 3.66
C PHE A 143 1.64 5.00 2.77
N ASP A 144 1.49 3.92 2.01
CA ASP A 144 2.50 3.40 1.11
C ASP A 144 2.89 4.40 0.03
N TYR A 145 1.90 5.09 -0.55
CA TYR A 145 2.15 6.22 -1.45
C TYR A 145 2.99 7.31 -0.77
N GLY A 146 2.57 7.76 0.42
CA GLY A 146 3.29 8.80 1.16
C GLY A 146 4.72 8.39 1.54
N SER A 147 4.91 7.13 1.94
CA SER A 147 6.22 6.58 2.30
C SER A 147 7.13 6.48 1.08
N SER A 148 6.61 6.00 -0.06
CA SER A 148 7.33 5.94 -1.33
C SER A 148 7.74 7.32 -1.80
N GLN A 149 6.85 8.31 -1.72
CA GLN A 149 7.17 9.69 -2.10
C GLN A 149 8.32 10.26 -1.27
N GLN A 150 8.29 10.06 0.06
CA GLN A 150 9.39 10.50 0.91
C GLN A 150 10.71 9.81 0.59
N ARG A 151 10.68 8.51 0.24
CA ARG A 151 11.88 7.76 -0.17
C ARG A 151 12.44 8.25 -1.50
N ILE A 152 11.57 8.57 -2.48
CA ILE A 152 11.96 9.12 -3.78
C ILE A 152 12.62 10.49 -3.61
N VAL A 153 12.00 11.41 -2.87
CA VAL A 153 12.58 12.74 -2.60
C VAL A 153 13.96 12.60 -1.93
N THR A 154 14.05 11.74 -0.90
CA THR A 154 15.33 11.51 -0.21
C THR A 154 16.40 10.92 -1.14
N PHE A 155 16.01 10.04 -2.08
CA PHE A 155 16.93 9.46 -3.06
C PHE A 155 17.43 10.51 -4.06
N ILE A 156 16.53 11.36 -4.58
CA ILE A 156 16.87 12.42 -5.53
C ILE A 156 17.76 13.47 -4.85
N ASP A 157 17.42 13.92 -3.64
CA ASP A 157 18.23 14.89 -2.89
C ASP A 157 19.66 14.38 -2.67
N LYS A 158 19.81 13.10 -2.30
CA LYS A 158 21.12 12.45 -2.20
C LYS A 158 21.85 12.40 -3.53
N GLY A 159 21.17 12.04 -4.62
CA GLY A 159 21.75 12.01 -5.96
C GLY A 159 22.25 13.39 -6.43
N ILE A 160 21.50 14.47 -6.16
CA ILE A 160 21.92 15.84 -6.48
C ILE A 160 23.13 16.25 -5.64
N LEU A 161 23.10 15.98 -4.33
CA LEU A 161 24.20 16.27 -3.42
C LEU A 161 25.48 15.52 -3.82
N ASP A 162 25.37 14.25 -4.20
CA ASP A 162 26.50 13.44 -4.66
C ASP A 162 26.98 13.89 -6.05
N GLY A 163 26.08 14.35 -6.92
CA GLY A 163 26.46 14.98 -8.19
C GLY A 163 27.22 16.29 -8.01
N ILE A 164 26.79 17.16 -7.09
CA ILE A 164 27.47 18.41 -6.73
C ILE A 164 28.82 18.12 -6.04
N LYS A 165 28.86 17.13 -5.14
CA LYS A 165 30.10 16.66 -4.52
C LYS A 165 31.04 16.03 -5.54
N GLY A 166 30.56 15.22 -6.48
CA GLY A 166 31.38 14.67 -7.57
C GLY A 166 31.96 15.75 -8.47
N ARG A 167 31.21 16.85 -8.70
CA ARG A 167 31.71 18.05 -9.38
C ARG A 167 32.70 18.86 -8.53
N SER A 168 32.52 18.92 -7.21
CA SER A 168 33.46 19.59 -6.29
C SER A 168 34.70 18.74 -5.94
N ASN A 169 34.58 17.42 -6.00
CA ASN A 169 35.60 16.42 -5.64
C ASN A 169 36.39 15.90 -6.86
N ALA A 170 36.25 16.54 -8.03
CA ALA A 170 37.30 16.51 -9.05
C ALA A 170 38.68 17.02 -8.52
N GLY A 171 38.75 17.45 -7.26
CA GLY A 171 39.98 17.71 -6.51
C GLY A 171 40.16 16.96 -5.16
N GLY A 172 39.41 15.90 -4.82
CA GLY A 172 39.72 15.18 -3.57
C GLY A 172 38.68 14.16 -3.08
N MET A 173 39.11 12.91 -2.94
CA MET A 173 38.32 11.75 -2.50
C MET A 173 37.84 11.85 -1.04
N THR A 174 36.60 11.40 -0.79
CA THR A 174 36.26 10.40 0.26
C THR A 174 34.79 9.99 0.12
N GLN A 175 34.56 8.76 -0.35
CA GLN A 175 33.31 8.04 -0.13
C GLN A 175 33.32 7.52 1.31
N LEU A 176 32.24 7.78 2.06
CA LEU A 176 31.98 7.13 3.35
C LEU A 176 30.90 6.04 3.13
N PRO A 177 31.01 4.91 3.85
CA PRO A 177 30.19 3.71 3.66
C PRO A 177 28.70 3.90 3.92
#